data_AF-A0A8I6YN25-F1
#
_entry.id   AF-A0A8I6YN25-F1
#
_cell.length_a   1.000
_cell.length_b   1.000
_cell.length_c   1.000
_cell.angle_alpha   90.00
_cell.angle_beta   90.00
_cell.angle_gamma   90.00
#
_symmetry.space_group_name_H-M   'P 1'
#
loop_
_entity.id
_entity.type
_entity.pdbx_description
1 polymer ?
#
loop_
_entity_poly.entity_id
_entity_poly.type
_entity_poly.pdbx_seq_one_letter_code
_entity_poly.pdbx_strand_id
1 'polypeptide(L)'
;MMSWAWVVAVTWMAACTAAAAHSGEQPLSRIAVERTTLAVDGAAHVKASPTVLGLEGQDSGWVELEFFHPDPSGDDWIGVFSPANFK
;
A
#
# COMPACT_ATOMS: atom_id res chain seq x y z
N MET A 1 0.26 15.03 47.77
CA MET A 1 -0.17 13.73 47.21
C MET A 1 -0.90 14.03 45.91
N MET A 2 -0.34 13.62 44.76
CA MET A 2 -0.99 13.83 43.47
C MET A 2 -2.26 12.97 43.44
N SER A 3 -3.43 13.57 43.20
CA SER A 3 -4.66 12.78 43.18
C SER A 3 -4.64 11.85 41.96
N TRP A 4 -5.19 10.65 42.11
CA TRP A 4 -5.31 9.65 41.04
C TRP A 4 -5.96 10.23 39.77
N ALA A 5 -6.91 11.14 39.94
CA ALA A 5 -7.58 11.83 38.83
C ALA A 5 -6.61 12.65 37.96
N TRP A 6 -5.59 13.27 38.55
CA TRP A 6 -4.56 13.99 37.78
C TRP A 6 -3.68 13.06 36.96
N VAL A 7 -3.32 11.89 37.52
CA VAL A 7 -2.52 10.90 36.79
C VAL A 7 -3.30 10.35 35.60
N VAL A 8 -4.59 10.04 35.79
CA VAL A 8 -5.47 9.59 34.70
C VAL A 8 -5.63 10.68 33.64
N ALA A 9 -5.85 11.95 34.02
CA ALA A 9 -5.99 13.03 33.06
C ALA A 9 -4.72 13.21 32.19
N VAL A 10 -3.53 13.14 32.80
CA VAL A 10 -2.26 13.27 32.10
C VAL A 10 -2.00 12.09 31.16
N THR A 11 -2.28 10.85 31.60
CA THR A 11 -2.10 9.67 30.74
C THR A 11 -3.08 9.66 29.57
N TRP A 12 -4.33 10.08 29.77
CA TRP A 12 -5.31 10.24 28.68
C TRP A 12 -4.88 11.31 27.68
N MET A 13 -4.37 12.45 28.16
CA MET A 13 -3.92 13.53 27.29
C MET A 13 -2.67 13.14 26.46
N ALA A 14 -1.76 12.37 27.07
CA ALA A 14 -0.61 11.79 26.38
C ALA A 14 -1.03 10.74 25.32
N ALA A 15 -2.04 9.92 25.61
CA ALA A 15 -2.58 8.96 24.64
C ALA A 15 -3.25 9.67 23.45
N CYS A 16 -4.02 10.73 23.69
CA CYS A 16 -4.67 11.51 22.63
C CYS A 16 -3.64 12.22 21.72
N THR A 17 -2.55 12.73 22.29
CA THR A 17 -1.47 13.38 21.50
C THR A 17 -0.67 12.37 20.67
N ALA A 18 -0.40 11.17 21.21
CA ALA A 18 0.21 10.09 20.45
C ALA A 18 -0.68 9.60 19.31
N ALA A 19 -2.00 9.52 19.51
CA ALA A 19 -2.95 9.19 18.45
C ALA A 19 -2.98 10.26 17.35
N ALA A 20 -2.94 11.55 17.71
CA ALA A 20 -2.93 12.66 16.76
C ALA A 20 -1.61 12.81 15.97
N ALA A 21 -0.50 12.24 16.47
CA ALA A 21 0.79 12.23 15.77
C ALA A 21 0.79 11.34 14.51
N HIS A 22 -0.27 10.58 14.26
CA HIS A 22 -0.51 9.85 13.02
C HIS A 22 -1.16 10.77 11.96
N SER A 23 -0.72 12.02 11.87
CA SER A 23 -0.95 12.85 10.67
C SER A 23 0.00 12.42 9.54
N GLY A 24 0.16 11.11 9.38
CA GLY A 24 0.99 10.51 8.34
C GLY A 24 0.26 10.64 7.02
N GLU A 25 0.88 11.32 6.07
CA GLU A 25 0.42 11.39 4.69
C GLU A 25 0.17 9.97 4.21
N GLN A 26 -1.06 9.69 3.75
CA GLN A 26 -1.48 8.35 3.35
C GLN A 26 -0.45 7.82 2.33
N PRO A 27 0.29 6.73 2.59
CA PRO A 27 1.32 6.22 1.68
C PRO A 27 0.90 6.15 0.20
N LEU A 28 -0.36 5.80 -0.08
CA LEU A 28 -0.90 5.77 -1.45
C LEU A 28 -1.13 7.15 -2.08
N SER A 29 -1.29 8.22 -1.29
CA SER A 29 -1.46 9.59 -1.83
C SER A 29 -0.19 10.14 -2.48
N ARG A 30 0.96 9.49 -2.26
CA ARG A 30 2.23 9.81 -2.94
C ARG A 30 2.34 9.18 -4.32
N ILE A 31 1.51 8.18 -4.64
CA ILE A 31 1.53 7.52 -5.95
C ILE A 31 0.75 8.41 -6.92
N ALA A 32 1.48 9.20 -7.70
CA ALA A 32 0.92 10.02 -8.78
C ALA A 32 0.60 9.16 -10.01
N VAL A 33 -0.40 8.26 -9.89
CA VAL A 33 -0.79 7.34 -10.97
C VAL A 33 -1.11 8.10 -12.25
N GLU A 34 -1.71 9.30 -12.14
CA GLU A 34 -2.04 10.17 -13.28
C GLU A 34 -0.81 10.74 -14.01
N ARG A 35 0.36 10.67 -13.40
CA ARG A 35 1.65 11.08 -13.97
C ARG A 35 2.49 9.91 -14.46
N THR A 36 2.00 8.68 -14.31
CA THR A 36 2.72 7.49 -14.78
C THR A 36 2.93 7.58 -16.28
N THR A 37 4.18 7.46 -16.72
CA THR A 37 4.54 7.38 -18.15
C THR A 37 4.99 5.97 -18.45
N LEU A 38 4.69 5.48 -19.66
CA LEU A 38 5.19 4.19 -20.14
C LEU A 38 6.69 4.34 -20.43
N ALA A 39 7.52 4.15 -19.40
CA ALA A 39 8.98 4.20 -19.46
C ALA A 39 9.55 2.91 -18.86
N VAL A 40 9.15 1.78 -19.44
CA VAL A 40 9.58 0.46 -18.97
C VAL A 40 11.02 0.24 -19.41
N ASP A 41 11.92 0.07 -18.45
CA ASP A 41 13.24 -0.50 -18.72
C ASP A 41 13.06 -1.87 -19.38
N GLY A 42 13.72 -2.12 -20.51
CA GLY A 42 13.54 -3.36 -21.28
C GLY A 42 13.90 -4.64 -20.50
N ALA A 43 14.66 -4.53 -19.40
CA ALA A 43 14.96 -5.63 -18.51
C ALA A 43 13.92 -5.82 -17.38
N ALA A 44 13.14 -4.78 -17.06
CA ALA A 44 12.12 -4.85 -16.03
C ALA A 44 10.94 -5.73 -16.47
N HIS A 45 10.38 -6.49 -15.54
CA HIS A 45 9.23 -7.34 -15.83
C HIS A 45 8.36 -7.58 -14.60
N VAL A 46 7.09 -7.89 -14.86
CA VAL A 46 6.13 -8.40 -13.88
C VAL A 46 5.33 -9.52 -14.54
N LYS A 47 5.12 -10.61 -13.81
CA LYS A 47 4.31 -11.76 -14.23
C LYS A 47 3.38 -12.13 -13.10
N ALA A 48 2.17 -12.52 -13.46
CA ALA A 48 1.14 -12.93 -12.53
C ALA A 48 0.71 -14.38 -12.82
N SER A 49 0.59 -15.19 -11.77
CA SER A 49 0.09 -16.56 -11.87
C SER A 49 -0.81 -16.92 -10.67
N PRO A 50 -1.87 -17.71 -10.86
CA PRO A 50 -2.36 -18.26 -12.14
C PRO A 50 -3.09 -17.21 -12.98
N THR A 51 -3.21 -17.45 -14.29
CA THR A 51 -3.90 -16.53 -15.22
C THR A 51 -5.43 -16.58 -15.13
N VAL A 52 -5.98 -17.58 -14.43
CA VAL A 52 -7.43 -17.77 -14.23
C VAL A 52 -7.69 -18.07 -12.76
N LEU A 53 -8.69 -17.39 -12.18
CA LEU A 53 -9.17 -17.61 -10.81
C LEU A 53 -10.63 -18.09 -10.85
N GLY A 54 -11.11 -18.63 -9.72
CA GLY A 54 -12.53 -18.97 -9.54
C GLY A 54 -13.02 -20.17 -10.34
N LEU A 55 -12.11 -21.10 -10.71
CA LEU A 55 -12.46 -22.28 -11.53
C LEU A 55 -13.54 -23.17 -10.90
N GLU A 56 -13.71 -23.13 -9.57
CA GLU A 56 -14.75 -23.90 -8.85
C GLU A 56 -15.83 -22.99 -8.26
N GLY A 57 -15.98 -21.77 -8.80
CA GLY A 57 -17.00 -20.80 -8.37
C GLY A 57 -16.58 -19.92 -7.19
N GLN A 58 -15.29 -19.86 -6.86
CA GLN A 58 -14.77 -18.90 -5.88
C GLN A 58 -14.86 -17.47 -6.42
N ASP A 59 -15.21 -16.53 -5.56
CA ASP A 59 -15.24 -15.08 -5.83
C ASP A 59 -13.92 -14.38 -5.45
N SER A 60 -12.99 -15.13 -4.85
CA SER A 60 -11.70 -14.67 -4.35
C SER A 60 -10.63 -15.71 -4.63
N GLY A 61 -9.39 -15.26 -4.80
CA GLY A 61 -8.26 -16.12 -5.10
C GLY A 61 -6.93 -15.40 -4.94
N TRP A 62 -5.88 -16.18 -4.70
CA TRP A 62 -4.51 -15.67 -4.61
C TRP A 62 -3.86 -15.60 -5.98
N VAL A 63 -3.08 -14.55 -6.19
CA VAL A 63 -2.21 -14.39 -7.36
C VAL A 63 -0.80 -14.16 -6.84
N GLU A 64 0.12 -14.97 -7.34
CA GLU A 64 1.56 -14.80 -7.13
C GLU A 64 2.12 -13.84 -8.18
N LEU A 65 2.99 -12.93 -7.73
CA LEU A 65 3.65 -11.95 -8.57
C LEU A 65 5.16 -12.20 -8.57
N GLU A 66 5.70 -12.49 -9.74
CA GLU A 66 7.14 -12.49 -10.01
C GLU A 66 7.49 -11.16 -10.68
N PHE A 67 8.43 -10.41 -10.12
CA PHE A 67 8.83 -9.12 -10.66
C PHE A 67 10.33 -8.87 -10.51
N PHE A 68 10.85 -8.00 -11.37
CA PHE A 68 12.25 -7.59 -11.37
C PHE A 68 12.37 -6.16 -11.92
N HIS A 69 13.27 -5.39 -11.32
CA HIS A 69 13.73 -4.10 -11.82
C HIS A 69 15.26 -4.07 -11.72
N PRO A 70 16.01 -3.67 -12.77
CA PRO A 70 17.48 -3.68 -12.75
C PRO A 70 18.10 -2.68 -11.76
N ASP A 71 17.35 -1.64 -11.37
CA ASP A 71 17.77 -0.62 -10.40
C ASP A 71 16.62 -0.33 -9.40
N PRO A 72 16.35 -1.23 -8.44
CA PRO A 72 15.17 -1.13 -7.60
C PRO A 72 15.25 0.04 -6.61
N SER A 73 14.11 0.68 -6.36
CA SER A 73 13.98 1.76 -5.38
C SER A 73 12.97 1.40 -4.28
N GLY A 74 13.11 2.03 -3.11
CA GLY A 74 12.11 1.91 -2.04
C GLY A 74 10.77 2.59 -2.36
N ASP A 75 10.73 3.40 -3.42
CA ASP A 75 9.52 4.06 -3.92
C ASP A 75 8.84 3.25 -5.04
N ASP A 76 9.38 2.09 -5.42
CA ASP A 76 8.78 1.21 -6.44
C ASP A 76 7.47 0.59 -5.90
N TRP A 77 6.46 0.49 -6.75
CA TRP A 77 5.13 -0.03 -6.40
C TRP A 77 4.53 -0.86 -7.53
N ILE A 78 3.60 -1.75 -7.19
CA ILE A 78 2.84 -2.57 -8.14
C ILE A 78 1.36 -2.19 -8.03
N GLY A 79 0.76 -1.79 -9.16
CA GLY A 79 -0.67 -1.49 -9.26
C GLY A 79 -1.46 -2.63 -9.88
N VAL A 80 -2.65 -2.91 -9.33
CA VAL A 80 -3.62 -3.85 -9.92
C VAL A 80 -4.71 -3.05 -10.64
N PHE A 81 -4.87 -3.28 -11.94
CA PHE A 81 -5.82 -2.55 -12.78
C PHE A 81 -6.89 -3.48 -13.33
N SER A 82 -8.14 -3.04 -13.24
CA SER A 82 -9.29 -3.68 -13.86
C SER A 82 -10.20 -2.58 -14.44
N PRO A 83 -10.48 -2.58 -15.77
CA PRO A 83 -10.09 -3.58 -16.76
C PRO A 83 -8.58 -3.64 -17.02
N ALA A 84 -8.06 -4.81 -17.43
CA ALA A 84 -6.63 -5.02 -17.67
C ALA A 84 -6.05 -4.13 -18.79
N ASN A 85 -6.89 -3.74 -19.75
CA ASN A 85 -6.53 -2.79 -20.79
C ASN A 85 -6.92 -1.37 -20.34
N PHE A 86 -5.93 -0.60 -19.91
CA PHE A 86 -6.05 0.83 -19.73
C PHE A 86 -5.91 1.55 -21.08
N LYS A 87 -6.67 2.63 -21.28
CA LYS A 87 -6.58 3.49 -22.48
C LYS A 87 -5.77 4.73 -22.19
#